data_AF-A0A937PHG7-F1
#
_entry.id   AF-A0A937PHG7-F1
#
_cell.length_a   1.000
_cell.length_b   1.000
_cell.length_c   1.000
_cell.angle_alpha   90.00
_cell.angle_beta   90.00
_cell.angle_gamma   90.00
#
_symmetry.space_group_name_H-M   'P 1'
#
loop_
_entity.id
_entity.type
_entity.pdbx_description
1 polymer ?
#
loop_
_entity_poly.entity_id
_entity_poly.type
_entity_poly.pdbx_seq_one_letter_code
_entity_poly.pdbx_strand_id
1 'polypeptide(L)'
;MATRKKGVTGWFLENFFSPRTDRVHHVLIRGYVPEVDDYEFIESIHIGLFGKGIRHGYLFVEYEGIDVEIYTVNAVDPATAKRAPLELIRFGKCPYDFFLIISVLAQLPWALIRNLIKERRFRKLHAQDFRYRPDTSFLCTEVYWHAYHLVGVDIVPTGVLPFPSAYREAFDKGVIRLY
;
A
#
# COMPACT_ATOMS: atom_id res chain seq x y z
N MET A 1 -5.44 -2.47 6.81
CA MET A 1 -5.03 -3.87 7.05
C MET A 1 -3.99 -4.25 6.01
N ALA A 2 -3.01 -5.07 6.37
CA ALA A 2 -2.09 -5.65 5.41
C ALA A 2 -1.97 -7.17 5.61
N THR A 3 -1.79 -7.90 4.51
CA THR A 3 -1.67 -9.35 4.54
C THR A 3 -0.27 -9.81 4.17
N ARG A 4 0.11 -10.95 4.73
CA ARG A 4 1.36 -11.60 4.39
C ARG A 4 1.26 -12.26 3.02
N LYS A 5 2.22 -11.99 2.12
CA LYS A 5 2.34 -12.74 0.86
C LYS A 5 3.54 -13.66 0.89
N LYS A 6 3.30 -14.92 0.58
CA LYS A 6 4.34 -15.93 0.36
C LYS A 6 4.70 -16.00 -1.14
N GLY A 7 5.89 -16.49 -1.45
CA GLY A 7 6.37 -16.69 -2.81
C GLY A 7 7.30 -15.59 -3.33
N VAL A 8 7.50 -15.56 -4.65
CA VAL A 8 8.57 -14.77 -5.30
C VAL A 8 8.43 -13.27 -5.05
N THR A 9 7.21 -12.72 -5.11
CA THR A 9 6.98 -11.29 -4.84
C THR A 9 7.33 -10.91 -3.41
N GLY A 10 6.92 -11.73 -2.42
CA GLY A 10 7.24 -11.51 -1.01
C GLY A 10 8.75 -11.59 -0.78
N TRP A 11 9.40 -12.63 -1.30
CA TRP A 11 10.85 -12.79 -1.23
C TRP A 11 11.60 -11.60 -1.86
N PHE A 12 11.17 -11.14 -3.03
CA PHE A 12 11.78 -10.00 -3.72
C PHE A 12 11.68 -8.72 -2.88
N LEU A 13 10.49 -8.40 -2.36
CA LEU A 13 10.28 -7.22 -1.54
C LEU A 13 11.11 -7.26 -0.24
N GLU A 14 11.16 -8.41 0.44
CA GLU A 14 11.92 -8.57 1.68
C GLU A 14 13.44 -8.45 1.51
N ASN A 15 13.98 -8.86 0.36
CA ASN A 15 15.41 -8.92 0.12
C ASN A 15 15.96 -7.63 -0.50
N PHE A 16 15.20 -6.99 -1.40
CA PHE A 16 15.68 -5.81 -2.12
C PHE A 16 15.32 -4.49 -1.44
N PHE A 17 14.30 -4.47 -0.56
CA PHE A 17 13.80 -3.23 0.03
C PHE A 17 14.03 -3.14 1.55
N SER A 18 14.17 -1.90 2.01
CA SER A 18 14.32 -1.53 3.41
C SER A 18 13.32 -0.40 3.76
N PRO A 19 12.71 -0.42 4.95
CA PRO A 19 12.73 -1.50 5.94
C PRO A 19 12.12 -2.82 5.41
N ARG A 20 12.59 -3.96 5.95
CA ARG A 20 12.07 -5.28 5.56
C ARG A 20 10.64 -5.43 6.07
N THR A 21 9.74 -5.91 5.22
CA THR A 21 8.38 -6.28 5.60
C THR A 21 7.87 -7.45 4.77
N ASP A 22 7.08 -8.32 5.39
CA ASP A 22 6.35 -9.42 4.75
C ASP A 22 4.88 -9.05 4.47
N ARG A 23 4.45 -7.87 4.92
CA ARG A 23 3.11 -7.29 4.73
C ARG A 23 3.06 -6.56 3.40
N VAL A 24 2.56 -7.20 2.34
CA VAL A 24 2.74 -6.66 0.98
C VAL A 24 1.46 -6.36 0.22
N HIS A 25 0.32 -6.87 0.67
CA HIS A 25 -0.99 -6.50 0.12
C HIS A 25 -1.74 -5.69 1.16
N HIS A 26 -2.26 -4.53 0.78
CA HIS A 26 -2.91 -3.60 1.69
C HIS A 26 -4.35 -3.38 1.27
N VAL A 27 -5.24 -3.33 2.26
CA VAL A 27 -6.65 -3.01 2.09
C VAL A 27 -7.09 -2.00 3.15
N LEU A 28 -8.02 -1.13 2.77
CA LEU A 28 -8.61 -0.13 3.64
C LEU A 28 -9.93 -0.64 4.19
N ILE A 29 -10.08 -0.73 5.50
CA ILE A 29 -11.35 -1.10 6.14
C ILE A 29 -12.23 0.16 6.17
N ARG A 30 -13.43 0.08 5.61
CA ARG A 30 -14.40 1.19 5.58
C ARG A 30 -15.25 1.23 6.84
N GLY A 31 -15.75 0.08 7.28
CA GLY A 31 -16.59 0.00 8.47
C GLY A 31 -17.41 -1.29 8.52
N TYR A 32 -18.11 -1.48 9.64
CA TYR A 32 -18.99 -2.61 9.87
C TYR A 32 -20.34 -2.44 9.15
N VAL A 33 -20.84 -3.52 8.54
CA VAL A 33 -22.09 -3.58 7.79
C VAL A 33 -23.03 -4.57 8.47
N PRO A 34 -24.03 -4.10 9.24
CA PRO A 34 -24.91 -4.97 10.03
C PRO A 34 -25.72 -5.99 9.21
N GLU A 35 -26.07 -5.66 7.97
CA GLU A 35 -26.90 -6.50 7.10
C GLU A 35 -26.21 -7.81 6.69
N VAL A 36 -24.88 -7.84 6.73
CA VAL A 36 -24.07 -9.01 6.37
C VAL A 36 -23.15 -9.48 7.51
N ASP A 37 -23.24 -8.85 8.69
CA ASP A 37 -22.43 -9.17 9.88
C ASP A 37 -20.90 -9.21 9.58
N ASP A 38 -20.42 -8.24 8.78
CA ASP A 38 -19.01 -8.20 8.34
C ASP A 38 -18.51 -6.75 8.19
N TYR A 39 -17.19 -6.58 8.06
CA TYR A 39 -16.55 -5.31 7.73
C TYR A 39 -16.34 -5.19 6.23
N GLU A 40 -16.81 -4.08 5.67
CA GLU A 40 -16.52 -3.74 4.28
C GLU A 40 -15.07 -3.23 4.15
N PHE A 41 -14.37 -3.68 3.13
CA PHE A 41 -13.06 -3.16 2.75
C PHE A 41 -13.05 -2.62 1.32
N ILE A 42 -12.09 -1.75 1.05
CA ILE A 42 -11.74 -1.22 -0.26
C ILE A 42 -10.29 -1.59 -0.55
N GLU A 43 -10.03 -2.13 -1.75
CA GLU A 43 -8.70 -2.48 -2.21
C GLU A 43 -8.54 -2.18 -3.70
N SER A 44 -7.31 -2.08 -4.19
CA SER A 44 -7.04 -2.25 -5.62
C SER A 44 -6.42 -3.61 -5.85
N ILE A 45 -6.98 -4.40 -6.78
CA ILE A 45 -6.47 -5.74 -7.07
C ILE A 45 -6.26 -6.01 -8.55
N HIS A 46 -5.27 -6.86 -8.75
CA HIS A 46 -5.00 -7.55 -9.98
C HIS A 46 -5.59 -8.96 -9.92
N ILE A 47 -6.58 -9.27 -10.79
CA ILE A 47 -7.10 -10.64 -10.95
C ILE A 47 -6.94 -11.08 -12.40
N GLY A 48 -6.07 -12.06 -12.66
CA GLY A 48 -5.88 -12.63 -14.00
C GLY A 48 -5.27 -11.64 -14.99
N LEU A 49 -5.62 -11.73 -16.28
CA LEU A 49 -5.06 -10.85 -17.33
C LEU A 49 -5.65 -9.43 -17.33
N PHE A 50 -6.70 -9.16 -16.56
CA PHE A 50 -7.36 -7.86 -16.49
C PHE A 50 -7.33 -7.34 -15.05
N GLY A 51 -6.61 -6.24 -14.80
CA GLY A 51 -6.68 -5.57 -13.50
C GLY A 51 -8.11 -5.11 -13.25
N LYS A 52 -8.70 -5.50 -12.10
CA LYS A 52 -10.05 -5.03 -11.74
C LYS A 52 -10.01 -3.60 -11.21
N GLY A 53 -8.85 -3.13 -10.75
CA GLY A 53 -8.73 -1.80 -10.16
C GLY A 53 -9.34 -1.76 -8.77
N ILE A 54 -9.98 -0.64 -8.42
CA ILE A 54 -10.66 -0.48 -7.12
C ILE A 54 -11.86 -1.44 -7.01
N ARG A 55 -11.91 -2.18 -5.90
CA ARG A 55 -12.95 -3.16 -5.57
C ARG A 55 -13.37 -3.02 -4.11
N HIS A 56 -14.63 -3.34 -3.86
CA HIS A 56 -15.21 -3.52 -2.54
C HIS A 56 -15.43 -5.01 -2.24
N GLY A 57 -15.28 -5.39 -0.98
CA GLY A 57 -15.50 -6.75 -0.49
C GLY A 57 -15.77 -6.79 1.01
N TYR A 58 -15.95 -7.99 1.54
CA TYR A 58 -16.25 -8.23 2.95
C TYR A 58 -15.13 -9.04 3.62
N LEU A 59 -14.68 -8.56 4.77
CA LEU A 59 -13.40 -8.92 5.36
C LEU A 59 -13.35 -10.37 5.81
N PHE A 60 -14.30 -10.83 6.61
CA PHE A 60 -14.33 -12.22 7.07
C PHE A 60 -14.62 -13.16 5.92
N VAL A 61 -15.52 -12.80 5.00
CA VAL A 61 -15.81 -13.64 3.82
C VAL A 61 -14.56 -13.92 2.96
N GLU A 62 -13.66 -12.95 2.81
CA GLU A 62 -12.54 -13.06 1.88
C GLU A 62 -11.17 -13.31 2.53
N TYR A 63 -11.00 -12.91 3.80
CA TYR A 63 -9.72 -12.97 4.51
C TYR A 63 -9.72 -13.92 5.71
N GLU A 64 -10.78 -14.73 5.91
CA GLU A 64 -10.78 -15.78 6.94
C GLU A 64 -9.59 -16.75 6.76
N GLY A 65 -8.88 -17.01 7.86
CA GLY A 65 -7.70 -17.88 7.88
C GLY A 65 -6.44 -17.27 7.25
N ILE A 66 -6.47 -16.02 6.78
CA ILE A 66 -5.30 -15.32 6.24
C ILE A 66 -4.52 -14.62 7.38
N ASP A 67 -3.20 -14.67 7.31
CA ASP A 67 -2.31 -13.92 8.21
C ASP A 67 -2.38 -12.42 7.88
N VAL A 68 -3.09 -11.68 8.74
CA VAL A 68 -3.38 -10.25 8.58
C VAL A 68 -2.92 -9.43 9.79
N GLU A 69 -2.46 -8.21 9.52
CA GLU A 69 -2.22 -7.17 10.52
C GLU A 69 -3.15 -5.99 10.26
N ILE A 70 -3.86 -5.53 11.30
CA ILE A 70 -4.73 -4.37 11.22
C ILE A 70 -3.98 -3.18 11.83
N TYR A 71 -3.92 -2.09 11.07
CA TYR A 71 -3.27 -0.86 11.49
C TYR A 71 -4.28 0.27 11.60
N THR A 72 -3.99 1.19 12.51
CA THR A 72 -4.66 2.48 12.62
C THR A 72 -3.64 3.61 12.44
N VAL A 73 -4.10 4.74 11.90
CA VAL A 73 -3.26 5.94 11.72
C VAL A 73 -3.28 6.75 13.01
N ASN A 74 -2.10 7.05 13.54
CA ASN A 74 -1.97 7.82 14.76
C ASN A 74 -2.34 9.29 14.54
N ALA A 75 -2.88 9.93 15.59
CA ALA A 75 -3.21 11.35 15.62
C ALA A 75 -4.22 11.83 14.55
N VAL A 76 -4.99 10.91 13.96
CA VAL A 76 -6.13 11.24 13.09
C VAL A 76 -7.40 11.23 13.92
N ASP A 77 -8.18 12.30 13.84
CA ASP A 77 -9.48 12.35 14.52
C ASP A 77 -10.46 11.33 13.89
N PRO A 78 -11.42 10.80 14.66
CA PRO A 78 -12.34 9.79 14.16
C PRO A 78 -13.17 10.19 12.93
N ALA A 79 -13.46 11.49 12.75
CA ALA A 79 -14.21 11.96 11.60
C ALA A 79 -13.36 11.91 10.33
N THR A 80 -12.09 12.33 10.40
CA THR A 80 -11.13 12.23 9.30
C THR A 80 -10.87 10.76 8.93
N ALA A 81 -10.68 9.88 9.93
CA ALA A 81 -10.48 8.45 9.69
C ALA A 81 -11.67 7.80 8.96
N LYS A 82 -12.91 8.18 9.32
CA LYS A 82 -14.14 7.70 8.64
C LYS A 82 -14.30 8.27 7.23
N ARG A 83 -13.78 9.47 6.96
CA ARG A 83 -13.88 10.13 5.65
C ARG A 83 -12.91 9.56 4.62
N ALA A 84 -11.69 9.18 5.02
CA ALA A 84 -10.67 8.65 4.13
C ALA A 84 -11.19 7.58 3.15
N PRO A 85 -11.85 6.48 3.59
CA PRO A 85 -12.39 5.48 2.67
C PRO A 85 -13.52 6.00 1.76
N LEU A 86 -14.28 7.01 2.19
CA LEU A 86 -15.38 7.57 1.39
C LEU A 86 -14.89 8.38 0.20
N GLU A 87 -13.72 9.02 0.31
CA GLU A 87 -13.16 9.80 -0.79
C GLU A 87 -12.74 8.91 -1.98
N LEU A 88 -12.48 7.62 -1.74
CA LEU A 88 -12.16 6.64 -2.78
C LEU A 88 -13.34 6.33 -3.71
N ILE A 89 -14.58 6.63 -3.31
CA ILE A 89 -15.78 6.39 -4.14
C ILE A 89 -15.66 7.11 -5.49
N ARG A 90 -15.00 8.28 -5.52
CA ARG A 90 -14.79 9.09 -6.73
C ARG A 90 -13.93 8.39 -7.78
N PHE A 91 -13.20 7.34 -7.38
CA PHE A 91 -12.22 6.63 -8.19
C PHE A 91 -12.68 5.21 -8.57
N GLY A 92 -13.95 4.85 -8.33
CA GLY A 92 -14.44 3.47 -8.31
C GLY A 92 -14.08 2.54 -9.49
N LYS A 93 -13.79 3.04 -10.70
CA LYS A 93 -13.37 2.22 -11.87
C LYS A 93 -11.92 2.45 -12.31
N CYS A 94 -11.11 3.11 -11.49
CA CYS A 94 -9.70 3.35 -11.78
C CYS A 94 -8.97 2.02 -11.96
N PRO A 95 -8.18 1.84 -13.03
CA PRO A 95 -7.52 0.58 -13.32
C PRO A 95 -6.39 0.29 -12.35
N TYR A 96 -5.96 -0.97 -12.34
CA TYR A 96 -4.76 -1.37 -11.60
C TYR A 96 -3.50 -0.78 -12.25
N ASP A 97 -2.57 -0.24 -11.46
CA ASP A 97 -1.40 0.44 -11.99
C ASP A 97 -0.26 -0.51 -12.40
N PHE A 98 -0.39 -1.10 -13.58
CA PHE A 98 0.68 -1.90 -14.17
C PHE A 98 1.86 -1.05 -14.64
N PHE A 99 1.62 0.20 -15.03
CA PHE A 99 2.67 1.06 -15.54
C PHE A 99 3.66 1.39 -14.43
N LEU A 100 3.17 1.62 -13.21
CA LEU A 100 4.02 1.81 -12.05
C LEU A 100 4.90 0.60 -11.77
N ILE A 101 4.37 -0.63 -11.87
CA ILE A 101 5.19 -1.85 -11.73
C ILE A 101 6.34 -1.84 -12.75
N ILE A 102 6.03 -1.61 -14.03
CA ILE A 102 7.04 -1.56 -15.11
C ILE A 102 8.04 -0.43 -14.83
N SER A 103 7.57 0.75 -14.42
CA SER A 103 8.41 1.91 -14.14
C SER A 103 9.37 1.65 -12.97
N VAL A 104 8.91 0.95 -11.92
CA VAL A 104 9.75 0.56 -10.79
C VAL A 104 10.79 -0.45 -11.23
N LEU A 105 10.39 -1.48 -11.98
CA LEU A 105 11.31 -2.49 -12.50
C LEU A 105 12.39 -1.86 -13.39
N ALA A 106 12.04 -0.89 -14.23
CA ALA A 106 12.98 -0.16 -15.07
C ALA A 106 13.92 0.76 -14.26
N GLN A 107 13.46 1.27 -13.11
CA GLN A 107 14.26 2.10 -12.22
C GLN A 107 15.21 1.29 -11.32
N LEU A 108 14.96 -0.01 -11.10
CA LEU A 108 15.78 -0.85 -10.20
C LEU A 108 17.28 -0.83 -10.53
N PRO A 109 17.73 -1.08 -11.78
CA PRO A 109 19.16 -1.08 -12.09
C PRO A 109 19.78 0.29 -11.83
N TRP A 110 19.06 1.37 -12.19
CA TRP A 110 19.53 2.73 -11.97
C TRP A 110 19.60 3.11 -10.48
N ALA A 111 18.63 2.67 -9.67
CA ALA A 111 18.64 2.88 -8.23
C ALA A 111 19.83 2.15 -7.57
N LEU A 112 20.09 0.90 -7.97
CA LEU A 112 21.23 0.12 -7.46
C LEU A 112 22.57 0.75 -7.87
N ILE A 113 22.73 1.14 -9.14
CA ILE A 113 23.94 1.83 -9.63
C ILE A 113 24.15 3.15 -8.89
N ARG A 114 23.09 3.94 -8.71
CA ARG A 114 23.16 5.21 -7.99
C ARG A 114 23.62 5.02 -6.54
N ASN A 115 23.11 4.01 -5.86
CA ASN A 115 23.54 3.67 -4.51
C ASN A 115 25.02 3.23 -4.49
N LEU A 116 25.44 2.42 -5.46
CA LEU A 116 26.84 2.02 -5.59
C LEU A 116 27.77 3.22 -5.84
N ILE A 117 27.39 4.15 -6.72
CA ILE A 117 28.22 5.33 -7.04
C ILE A 117 28.25 6.32 -5.88
N LYS A 118 27.08 6.66 -5.31
CA LYS A 118 26.98 7.69 -4.27
C LYS A 118 27.47 7.21 -2.90
N GLU A 119 27.10 5.99 -2.51
CA GLU A 119 27.37 5.46 -1.17
C GLU A 119 28.53 4.47 -1.14
N ARG A 120 29.09 4.07 -2.30
CA ARG A 120 30.17 3.08 -2.43
C ARG A 120 29.87 1.73 -1.78
N ARG A 121 28.58 1.41 -1.60
CA ARG A 121 28.11 0.15 -1.01
C ARG A 121 26.81 -0.31 -1.66
N PHE A 122 26.61 -1.62 -1.71
CA PHE A 122 25.30 -2.20 -1.98
C PHE A 122 24.49 -2.17 -0.69
N ARG A 123 23.47 -1.31 -0.65
CA ARG A 123 22.43 -1.34 0.39
C ARG A 123 21.08 -1.70 -0.21
N LYS A 124 20.18 -2.20 0.63
CA LYS A 124 18.77 -2.35 0.27
C LYS A 124 18.18 -0.99 -0.13
N LEU A 125 17.26 -1.04 -1.08
CA LEU A 125 16.59 0.13 -1.63
C LEU A 125 15.50 0.60 -0.68
N HIS A 126 15.39 1.91 -0.52
CA HIS A 126 14.26 2.51 0.18
C HIS A 126 13.25 3.03 -0.85
N ALA A 127 12.00 3.24 -0.41
CA ALA A 127 10.95 3.75 -1.28
C ALA A 127 11.31 5.10 -1.93
N GLN A 128 12.04 5.98 -1.23
CA GLN A 128 12.52 7.26 -1.75
C GLN A 128 13.60 7.15 -2.84
N ASP A 129 14.19 5.97 -3.07
CA ASP A 129 15.18 5.81 -4.14
C ASP A 129 14.54 5.84 -5.54
N PHE A 130 13.22 5.67 -5.61
CA PHE A 130 12.41 5.66 -6.83
C PHE A 130 11.73 6.99 -7.04
N ARG A 131 11.63 7.39 -8.31
CA ARG A 131 10.75 8.49 -8.71
C ARG A 131 9.32 7.97 -8.71
N TYR A 132 8.47 8.70 -8.01
CA TYR A 132 7.05 8.41 -7.92
C TYR A 132 6.26 9.67 -8.26
N ARG A 133 5.23 9.50 -9.10
CA ARG A 133 4.25 10.51 -9.40
C ARG A 133 2.88 9.81 -9.39
N PRO A 134 1.98 10.17 -8.47
CA PRO A 134 0.63 9.62 -8.47
C PRO A 134 -0.08 9.89 -9.79
N ASP A 135 -0.84 8.91 -10.26
CA ASP A 135 -1.78 9.07 -11.37
C ASP A 135 -3.19 8.56 -10.99
N THR A 136 -4.04 8.27 -11.98
CA THR A 136 -5.42 7.80 -11.76
C THR A 136 -5.58 6.28 -11.84
N SER A 137 -4.48 5.54 -11.72
CA SER A 137 -4.41 4.09 -11.58
C SER A 137 -3.82 3.78 -10.21
N PHE A 138 -4.14 2.63 -9.62
CA PHE A 138 -3.67 2.33 -8.27
C PHE A 138 -3.19 0.90 -8.09
N LEU A 139 -2.05 0.72 -7.44
CA LEU A 139 -1.70 -0.49 -6.69
C LEU A 139 -2.50 -0.59 -5.39
N CYS A 140 -2.55 -1.78 -4.79
CA CYS A 140 -3.22 -1.98 -3.49
C CYS A 140 -2.67 -1.04 -2.39
N THR A 141 -1.37 -0.81 -2.40
CA THR A 141 -0.69 0.08 -1.45
C THR A 141 -0.87 1.56 -1.78
N GLU A 142 -1.16 1.93 -3.03
CA GLU A 142 -1.46 3.31 -3.42
C GLU A 142 -2.87 3.71 -3.02
N VAL A 143 -3.86 2.83 -3.16
CA VAL A 143 -5.25 3.13 -2.74
C VAL A 143 -5.29 3.56 -1.28
N TYR A 144 -4.61 2.81 -0.40
CA TYR A 144 -4.57 3.12 1.02
C TYR A 144 -3.89 4.46 1.31
N TRP A 145 -2.77 4.77 0.63
CA TRP A 145 -2.09 6.07 0.75
C TRP A 145 -2.99 7.21 0.27
N HIS A 146 -3.59 7.03 -0.91
CA HIS A 146 -4.39 8.05 -1.58
C HIS A 146 -5.61 8.43 -0.76
N ALA A 147 -6.29 7.45 -0.15
CA ALA A 147 -7.46 7.68 0.71
C ALA A 147 -7.17 8.66 1.86
N TYR A 148 -6.03 8.47 2.54
CA TYR A 148 -5.62 9.32 3.65
C TYR A 148 -5.04 10.66 3.17
N HIS A 149 -4.30 10.66 2.06
CA HIS A 149 -3.78 11.88 1.46
C HIS A 149 -4.90 12.85 1.08
N LEU A 150 -6.02 12.35 0.52
CA LEU A 150 -7.18 13.15 0.16
C LEU A 150 -7.85 13.86 1.36
N VAL A 151 -7.66 13.34 2.57
CA VAL A 151 -8.16 13.96 3.81
C VAL A 151 -7.07 14.70 4.58
N GLY A 152 -5.92 14.98 3.95
CA GLY A 152 -4.82 15.77 4.51
C GLY A 152 -3.91 14.99 5.46
N VAL A 153 -3.90 13.65 5.37
CA VAL A 153 -3.09 12.78 6.23
C VAL A 153 -2.07 12.00 5.38
N ASP A 154 -0.80 12.36 5.52
CA ASP A 154 0.30 11.69 4.82
C ASP A 154 0.87 10.53 5.67
N ILE A 155 0.41 9.31 5.39
CA ILE A 155 1.00 8.10 6.00
C ILE A 155 2.40 7.86 5.44
N VAL A 156 2.52 7.94 4.11
CA VAL A 156 3.77 7.93 3.37
C VAL A 156 3.97 9.35 2.82
N PRO A 157 5.16 9.96 2.96
CA PRO A 157 5.37 11.33 2.51
C PRO A 157 5.06 11.52 1.02
N THR A 158 4.51 12.67 0.67
CA THR A 158 4.24 13.05 -0.72
C THR A 158 5.51 12.91 -1.59
N GLY A 159 5.36 12.26 -2.76
CA GLY A 159 6.46 12.00 -3.69
C GLY A 159 7.31 10.76 -3.37
N VAL A 160 7.06 10.09 -2.25
CA VAL A 160 7.63 8.77 -1.94
C VAL A 160 6.68 7.68 -2.44
N LEU A 161 7.24 6.68 -3.11
CA LEU A 161 6.49 5.53 -3.60
C LEU A 161 5.83 4.79 -2.42
N PRO A 162 4.49 4.65 -2.36
CA PRO A 162 3.81 3.99 -1.24
C PRO A 162 3.93 2.48 -1.38
N PHE A 163 5.15 1.97 -1.21
CA PHE A 163 5.48 0.55 -1.19
C PHE A 163 5.30 -0.05 0.20
N PRO A 164 5.21 -1.39 0.31
CA PRO A 164 5.19 -2.08 1.59
C PRO A 164 6.25 -1.59 2.57
N SER A 165 7.49 -1.37 2.11
CA SER A 165 8.57 -0.86 2.96
C SER A 165 8.31 0.56 3.46
N ALA A 166 7.64 1.42 2.69
CA ALA A 166 7.27 2.76 3.13
C ALA A 166 6.25 2.72 4.28
N TYR A 167 5.28 1.78 4.22
CA TYR A 167 4.35 1.56 5.33
C TYR A 167 5.04 0.97 6.56
N ARG A 168 6.01 0.08 6.35
CA ARG A 168 6.82 -0.42 7.45
C ARG A 168 7.62 0.71 8.11
N GLU A 169 8.18 1.61 7.31
CA GLU A 169 8.86 2.80 7.83
C GLU A 169 7.89 3.73 8.58
N ALA A 170 6.67 3.92 8.08
CA ALA A 170 5.62 4.67 8.76
C ALA A 170 5.23 4.03 10.11
N PHE A 171 5.20 2.70 10.18
CA PHE A 171 4.98 1.96 11.43
C PHE A 171 6.16 2.16 12.41
N ASP A 172 7.40 1.96 11.95
CA ASP A 172 8.59 2.12 12.79
C ASP A 172 8.74 3.57 13.32
N LYS A 173 8.24 4.56 12.57
CA LYS A 173 8.18 5.98 12.97
C LYS A 173 6.97 6.35 13.83
N GLY A 174 6.04 5.41 14.08
CA GLY A 174 4.84 5.65 14.86
C GLY A 174 3.79 6.53 14.17
N VAL A 175 3.80 6.62 12.84
CA VAL A 175 2.72 7.27 12.06
C VAL A 175 1.49 6.36 11.98
N ILE A 176 1.71 5.05 11.88
CA ILE A 176 0.69 4.01 12.04
C ILE A 176 1.07 3.09 13.19
N ARG A 177 0.08 2.45 13.82
CA ARG A 177 0.29 1.42 14.85
C ARG A 177 -0.64 0.25 14.63
N LEU A 178 -0.32 -0.89 15.23
CA LEU A 178 -1.24 -2.02 15.29
C LEU A 178 -2.49 -1.63 16.09
N TYR A 179 -3.66 -2.02 15.58
CA TYR A 179 -4.95 -1.85 16.23
C TYR A 179 -5.13 -2.88 17.36
#